data_AF-A0A1Y5DN09-F1
#
_entry.id   AF-A0A1Y5DN09-F1
#
_cell.length_a   1.000
_cell.length_b   1.000
_cell.length_c   1.000
_cell.angle_alpha   90.00
_cell.angle_beta   90.00
_cell.angle_gamma   90.00
#
_symmetry.space_group_name_H-M   'P 1'
#
loop_
_entity.id
_entity.type
_entity.pdbx_description
1 polymer ?
#
loop_
_entity_poly.entity_id
_entity_poly.type
_entity_poly.pdbx_seq_one_letter_code
_entity_poly.pdbx_strand_id
1 'polypeptide(L)'
;MSEKEKSKAPAVDSSVLIMDLLASANYPMTLSEICDHTGIPSASGHRIINTLLEHQMVAHDPSRKKSYCIGSKIFQIASTIYNKQSIIPFFYPIAEILKNEIHKTIFLSVPVGNTSVVVSKLEVSLNNAFNIYIGQTMPLYQSAS
;
A
#
# COMPACT_ATOMS: atom_id res chain seq x y z
N MET A 1 -27.15 -4.16 -6.13
CA MET A 1 -26.31 -3.04 -5.68
C MET A 1 -26.58 -2.88 -4.19
N SER A 2 -25.70 -3.37 -3.33
CA SER A 2 -25.91 -3.33 -1.87
C SER A 2 -25.75 -1.90 -1.40
N GLU A 3 -26.77 -1.33 -0.74
CA GLU A 3 -26.62 -0.09 0.02
C GLU A 3 -25.47 -0.28 1.02
N LYS A 4 -24.38 0.45 0.84
CA LYS A 4 -23.32 0.52 1.85
C LYS A 4 -23.92 1.19 3.07
N GLU A 5 -24.02 0.45 4.17
CA GLU A 5 -24.40 0.95 5.48
C GLU A 5 -23.58 2.21 5.80
N LYS A 6 -24.24 3.31 6.22
CA LYS A 6 -23.53 4.55 6.56
C LYS A 6 -22.54 4.26 7.67
N SER A 7 -21.25 4.42 7.38
CA SER A 7 -20.19 4.21 8.34
C SER A 7 -20.34 5.11 9.58
N LYS A 8 -19.98 4.55 10.74
CA LYS A 8 -19.95 5.28 12.02
C LYS A 8 -18.79 6.28 12.11
N ALA A 9 -17.81 6.21 11.21
CA ALA A 9 -16.67 7.12 11.18
C ALA A 9 -16.32 7.58 9.74
N PRO A 10 -17.18 8.38 9.07
CA PRO A 10 -17.01 8.73 7.65
C PRO A 10 -15.68 9.42 7.32
N ALA A 11 -15.11 10.18 8.26
CA ALA A 11 -13.83 10.84 8.09
C ALA A 11 -12.65 9.85 8.03
N VAL A 12 -12.74 8.71 8.75
CA VAL A 12 -11.73 7.66 8.70
C VAL A 12 -11.80 6.95 7.35
N ASP A 13 -12.98 6.58 6.88
CA ASP A 13 -13.12 5.93 5.56
C ASP A 13 -12.65 6.84 4.43
N SER A 14 -12.98 8.13 4.52
CA SER A 14 -12.54 9.13 3.55
C SER A 14 -11.02 9.31 3.57
N SER A 15 -10.40 9.27 4.76
CA SER A 15 -8.94 9.30 4.90
C SER A 15 -8.29 8.09 4.23
N VAL A 16 -8.84 6.88 4.45
CA VAL A 16 -8.35 5.64 3.83
C VAL A 16 -8.46 5.72 2.32
N LEU A 17 -9.61 6.15 1.79
CA LEU A 17 -9.85 6.29 0.35
C LEU A 17 -8.86 7.27 -0.30
N ILE A 18 -8.57 8.39 0.36
CA ILE A 18 -7.58 9.37 -0.12
C ILE A 18 -6.17 8.76 -0.13
N MET A 19 -5.78 8.03 0.92
CA MET A 19 -4.47 7.39 0.98
C MET A 19 -4.32 6.30 -0.09
N ASP A 20 -5.34 5.47 -0.31
CA ASP A 20 -5.34 4.43 -1.36
C ASP A 20 -5.23 5.05 -2.76
N LEU A 21 -5.95 6.16 -3.00
CA LEU A 21 -5.85 6.92 -4.25
C LEU A 21 -4.44 7.45 -4.45
N LEU A 22 -3.86 8.11 -3.45
CA LEU A 22 -2.51 8.67 -3.55
C LEU A 22 -1.42 7.58 -3.69
N ALA A 23 -1.61 6.41 -3.09
CA ALA A 23 -0.68 5.30 -3.18
C ALA A 23 -0.71 4.58 -4.55
N SER A 24 -1.87 4.59 -5.22
CA SER A 24 -2.06 3.97 -6.55
C SER A 24 -1.93 4.94 -7.71
N ALA A 25 -1.91 6.26 -7.45
CA ALA A 25 -1.75 7.27 -8.47
C ALA A 25 -0.34 7.27 -9.07
N ASN A 26 -0.26 7.36 -10.40
CA ASN A 26 1.01 7.44 -11.13
C ASN A 26 1.65 8.84 -11.07
N TYR A 27 0.96 9.81 -10.46
CA TYR A 27 1.41 11.19 -10.36
C TYR A 27 0.84 11.88 -9.11
N PRO A 28 1.49 12.92 -8.58
CA PRO A 28 0.99 13.69 -7.44
C PRO A 28 -0.31 14.42 -7.75
N MET A 29 -1.30 14.36 -6.85
CA MET A 29 -2.65 14.88 -7.11
C MET A 29 -2.97 16.14 -6.29
N THR A 30 -3.67 17.09 -6.88
CA THR A 30 -4.20 18.27 -6.19
C THR A 30 -5.45 17.94 -5.39
N LEU A 31 -5.84 18.80 -4.45
CA LEU A 31 -7.05 18.60 -3.65
C LEU A 31 -8.32 18.43 -4.52
N SER A 32 -8.43 19.19 -5.61
CA SER A 32 -9.59 19.08 -6.52
C SER A 32 -9.64 17.70 -7.14
N GLU A 33 -8.54 17.24 -7.73
CA GLU A 33 -8.47 15.91 -8.35
C GLU A 33 -8.75 14.81 -7.33
N ILE A 34 -8.22 14.92 -6.11
CA ILE A 34 -8.52 13.98 -5.03
C ILE A 34 -10.02 13.95 -4.75
N CYS A 35 -10.67 15.11 -4.59
CA CYS A 35 -12.11 15.18 -4.35
C CYS A 35 -12.93 14.61 -5.52
N ASP A 36 -12.54 14.91 -6.75
CA ASP A 36 -13.22 14.46 -7.96
C ASP A 36 -13.13 12.93 -8.12
N HIS A 37 -11.95 12.35 -7.87
CA HIS A 37 -11.73 10.91 -7.96
C HIS A 37 -12.37 10.12 -6.79
N THR A 38 -12.45 10.73 -5.61
CA THR A 38 -13.00 10.06 -4.42
C THR A 38 -14.51 10.30 -4.21
N GLY A 39 -15.08 11.30 -4.86
CA GLY A 39 -16.45 11.77 -4.60
C GLY A 39 -16.61 12.47 -3.25
N ILE A 40 -15.52 12.81 -2.56
CA ILE A 40 -15.55 13.50 -1.27
C ILE A 40 -15.85 14.99 -1.51
N PRO A 41 -16.82 15.61 -0.80
CA PRO A 41 -17.07 17.04 -0.91
C PRO A 41 -15.84 17.88 -0.55
N SER A 42 -15.58 18.93 -1.32
CA SER A 42 -14.38 19.78 -1.20
C SER A 42 -14.10 20.27 0.23
N ALA A 43 -15.13 20.71 0.96
CA ALA A 43 -14.98 21.17 2.34
C ALA A 43 -14.49 20.06 3.29
N SER A 44 -14.99 18.84 3.13
CA SER A 44 -14.55 17.66 3.89
C SER A 44 -13.15 17.23 3.45
N GLY A 45 -12.89 17.18 2.14
CA GLY A 45 -11.59 16.82 1.57
C GLY A 45 -10.48 17.72 2.09
N HIS A 46 -10.70 19.04 2.14
CA HIS A 46 -9.75 20.00 2.68
C HIS A 46 -9.42 19.72 4.15
N ARG A 47 -10.44 19.48 4.99
CA ARG A 47 -10.23 19.16 6.42
C ARG A 47 -9.44 17.87 6.60
N ILE A 48 -9.80 16.82 5.85
CA ILE A 48 -9.14 15.52 5.94
C ILE A 48 -7.67 15.61 5.49
N ILE A 49 -7.40 16.23 4.34
CA ILE A 49 -6.03 16.41 3.84
C ILE A 49 -5.17 17.18 4.84
N ASN A 50 -5.70 18.26 5.43
CA ASN A 50 -4.94 19.03 6.42
C ASN A 50 -4.61 18.20 7.66
N THR A 51 -5.57 17.41 8.17
CA THR A 51 -5.29 16.49 9.27
C THR A 51 -4.26 15.41 8.88
N LEU A 52 -4.33 14.86 7.67
CA LEU A 52 -3.34 13.90 7.18
C LEU A 52 -1.93 14.51 7.05
N LEU A 53 -1.83 15.78 6.64
CA LEU A 53 -0.56 16.53 6.62
C LEU A 53 0.01 16.74 8.02
N GLU A 54 -0.82 17.15 8.98
CA GLU A 54 -0.43 17.33 10.38
C GLU A 54 0.15 16.04 10.98
N HIS A 55 -0.44 14.89 10.63
CA HIS A 55 0.04 13.58 11.04
C HIS A 55 1.15 13.00 10.13
N GLN A 56 1.59 13.73 9.10
CA GLN A 56 2.63 13.32 8.14
C GLN A 56 2.28 12.04 7.36
N MET A 57 1.00 11.70 7.30
CA MET A 57 0.46 10.56 6.54
C MET A 57 0.38 10.89 5.05
N VAL A 58 0.19 12.17 4.73
CA VAL A 58 0.29 12.76 3.40
C VAL A 58 1.36 13.87 3.46
N ALA A 59 1.99 14.17 2.33
CA ALA A 59 2.94 15.26 2.19
C ALA A 59 2.62 16.10 0.94
N HIS A 60 3.16 17.31 0.90
CA HIS A 60 3.20 18.09 -0.33
C HIS A 60 4.27 17.53 -1.27
N ASP A 61 3.91 17.37 -2.53
CA ASP A 61 4.86 16.91 -3.53
C ASP A 61 5.71 18.08 -4.06
N PRO A 62 7.05 17.94 -4.13
CA PRO A 62 7.93 19.01 -4.59
C PRO A 62 7.91 19.21 -6.12
N SER A 63 7.49 18.21 -6.89
CA SER A 63 7.48 18.26 -8.36
C SER A 63 6.28 19.02 -8.93
N ARG A 64 5.17 19.11 -8.19
CA ARG A 64 3.93 19.74 -8.67
C ARG A 64 3.28 20.60 -7.60
N LYS A 65 3.03 21.87 -7.93
CA LYS A 65 2.44 22.87 -7.02
C LYS A 65 1.06 22.44 -6.52
N LYS A 66 0.81 22.62 -5.21
CA LYS A 66 -0.48 22.31 -4.54
C LYS A 66 -0.93 20.86 -4.74
N SER A 67 0.01 19.96 -4.95
CA SER A 67 -0.26 18.54 -5.07
C SER A 67 0.27 17.78 -3.85
N TYR A 68 -0.26 16.58 -3.68
CA TYR A 68 -0.07 15.74 -2.53
C TYR A 68 0.44 14.36 -2.97
N CYS A 69 1.24 13.75 -2.10
CA CYS A 69 1.75 12.39 -2.23
C CYS A 69 1.74 11.71 -0.86
N ILE A 70 2.05 10.41 -0.83
CA ILE A 70 2.14 9.66 0.42
C ILE A 70 3.23 10.25 1.33
N GLY A 71 2.89 10.48 2.59
CA GLY A 71 3.80 11.02 3.58
C GLY A 71 4.75 9.96 4.17
N SER A 72 5.88 10.43 4.70
CA SER A 72 6.94 9.57 5.23
C SER A 72 6.50 8.74 6.46
N LYS A 73 5.45 9.17 7.17
CA LYS A 73 4.93 8.43 8.33
C LYS A 73 4.48 7.02 7.96
N ILE A 74 3.96 6.82 6.75
CA ILE A 74 3.57 5.50 6.24
C ILE A 74 4.78 4.58 6.18
N PHE A 75 5.90 5.04 5.62
CA PHE A 75 7.13 4.27 5.56
C PHE A 75 7.70 3.97 6.95
N GLN A 76 7.64 4.93 7.88
CA GLN A 76 8.07 4.73 9.26
C GLN A 76 7.25 3.64 9.97
N ILE A 77 5.92 3.63 9.78
CA ILE A 77 5.06 2.60 10.37
C ILE A 77 5.36 1.23 9.74
N ALA A 78 5.42 1.18 8.40
CA ALA A 78 5.71 -0.05 7.66
C ALA A 78 7.06 -0.65 8.06
N SER A 79 8.12 0.16 8.21
CA SER A 79 9.46 -0.29 8.59
C SER A 79 9.51 -0.97 9.96
N THR A 80 8.60 -0.66 10.88
CA THR A 80 8.51 -1.37 12.17
C THR A 80 8.14 -2.85 12.01
N ILE A 81 7.41 -3.20 10.95
CA ILE A 81 7.05 -4.58 10.62
C ILE A 81 8.30 -5.29 10.08
N TYR A 82 9.00 -4.67 9.12
CA TYR A 82 10.24 -5.20 8.56
C TYR A 82 11.31 -5.46 9.64
N ASN A 83 11.49 -4.51 10.57
CA ASN A 83 12.46 -4.65 11.66
C ASN A 83 12.10 -5.74 12.68
N LYS A 84 10.81 -6.04 12.86
CA LYS A 84 10.35 -7.14 13.72
C LYS A 84 10.46 -8.51 13.04
N GLN A 85 10.52 -8.55 11.71
CA GLN A 85 10.57 -9.78 10.94
C GLN A 85 12.02 -10.12 10.57
N SER A 86 12.71 -10.77 11.51
CA SER A 86 14.09 -11.24 11.35
C SER A 86 14.31 -12.22 10.18
N ILE A 87 13.24 -12.69 9.54
CA ILE A 87 13.27 -13.71 8.49
C ILE A 87 13.73 -13.19 7.12
N ILE A 88 13.55 -11.89 6.83
CA ILE A 88 13.84 -11.33 5.50
C ILE A 88 15.33 -11.48 5.11
N PRO A 89 16.30 -11.17 6.00
CA PRO A 89 17.72 -11.44 5.70
C PRO A 89 18.04 -12.91 5.40
N PHE A 90 17.34 -13.86 6.02
CA PHE A 90 17.52 -15.29 5.76
C PHE A 90 16.83 -15.74 4.47
N PHE A 91 15.74 -15.07 4.08
CA PHE A 91 15.01 -15.38 2.85
C PHE A 91 15.84 -15.16 1.59
N TYR A 92 16.54 -14.03 1.48
CA TYR A 92 17.26 -13.66 0.26
C TYR A 92 18.24 -14.74 -0.26
N PRO A 93 19.18 -15.27 0.55
CA PRO A 93 20.13 -16.27 0.05
C PRO A 93 19.43 -17.56 -0.40
N ILE A 94 18.39 -18.00 0.30
CA ILE A 94 17.62 -19.21 -0.04
C ILE A 94 16.82 -18.98 -1.33
N ALA A 95 16.14 -17.83 -1.42
CA ALA A 95 15.33 -17.46 -2.57
C ALA A 95 16.17 -17.33 -3.85
N GLU A 96 17.41 -16.83 -3.74
CA GLU A 96 18.31 -16.72 -4.88
C GLU A 96 18.73 -18.09 -5.43
N ILE A 97 19.06 -19.04 -4.56
CA ILE A 97 19.35 -20.43 -4.95
C ILE A 97 18.15 -21.03 -5.66
N LEU A 98 16.97 -21.00 -5.02
CA LEU A 98 15.74 -21.57 -5.58
C LEU A 98 15.37 -20.93 -6.91
N LYS A 99 15.44 -19.61 -6.99
CA LYS A 99 15.17 -18.86 -8.22
C LYS A 99 16.06 -19.35 -9.37
N ASN A 100 17.35 -19.53 -9.11
CA ASN A 100 18.31 -19.95 -10.12
C ASN A 100 18.14 -21.41 -10.53
N GLU A 101 17.64 -22.26 -9.64
CA GLU A 101 17.35 -23.67 -9.92
C GLU A 101 16.05 -23.89 -10.70
N ILE A 102 14.97 -23.20 -10.33
CA ILE A 102 13.63 -23.46 -10.90
C ILE A 102 13.20 -22.42 -11.93
N HIS A 103 13.94 -21.32 -12.07
CA HIS A 103 13.64 -20.19 -12.96
C HIS A 103 12.23 -19.61 -12.77
N LYS A 104 11.76 -19.52 -11.51
CA LYS A 104 10.50 -18.87 -11.15
C LYS A 104 10.70 -17.78 -10.11
N THR A 105 9.75 -16.83 -10.06
CA THR A 105 9.67 -15.85 -8.98
C THR A 105 9.45 -16.55 -7.65
N ILE A 106 10.26 -16.17 -6.66
CA ILE A 106 10.13 -16.61 -5.27
C ILE A 106 9.63 -15.43 -4.46
N PHE A 107 8.64 -15.63 -3.59
CA PHE A 107 8.15 -14.59 -2.70
C PHE A 107 7.99 -15.13 -1.28
N LEU A 108 8.14 -14.24 -0.31
CA LEU A 108 7.90 -14.51 1.09
C LEU A 108 6.60 -13.84 1.50
N SER A 109 5.69 -14.63 2.05
CA SER A 109 4.46 -14.14 2.64
C SER A 109 4.39 -14.50 4.12
N VAL A 110 3.85 -13.59 4.93
CA VAL A 110 3.67 -13.79 6.38
C VAL A 110 2.21 -13.63 6.76
N PRO A 111 1.71 -14.42 7.72
CA PRO A 111 0.34 -14.27 8.20
C PRO A 111 0.20 -12.97 9.00
N VAL A 112 -0.83 -12.19 8.68
CA VAL A 112 -1.25 -10.99 9.41
C VAL A 112 -2.76 -11.08 9.63
N GLY A 113 -3.18 -11.42 10.84
CA GLY A 113 -4.58 -11.69 11.13
C GLY A 113 -5.11 -12.87 10.30
N ASN A 114 -6.12 -12.62 9.45
CA ASN A 114 -6.73 -13.65 8.59
C ASN A 114 -6.25 -13.61 7.12
N THR A 115 -5.20 -12.84 6.84
CA THR A 115 -4.61 -12.71 5.51
C THR A 115 -3.13 -13.10 5.53
N SER A 116 -2.63 -13.54 4.39
CA SER A 116 -1.20 -13.67 4.10
C SER A 116 -0.76 -12.42 3.35
N VAL A 117 0.34 -11.78 3.79
CA VAL A 117 0.87 -10.55 3.19
C VAL A 117 2.25 -10.83 2.61
N VAL A 118 2.44 -10.50 1.32
CA VAL A 118 3.75 -10.61 0.67
C VAL A 118 4.69 -9.53 1.22
N VAL A 119 5.79 -9.93 1.85
CA VAL A 119 6.76 -9.01 2.47
C VAL A 119 8.10 -8.95 1.73
N SER A 120 8.40 -9.92 0.87
CA SER A 120 9.57 -9.88 -0.01
C SER A 120 9.32 -10.68 -1.29
N LYS A 121 10.01 -10.31 -2.37
CA LYS A 121 9.89 -10.93 -3.70
C LYS A 121 11.25 -10.89 -4.41
N LEU A 122 11.57 -11.98 -5.10
CA LEU A 122 12.72 -12.10 -5.99
C LEU A 122 12.26 -12.61 -7.36
N GLU A 123 12.41 -11.80 -8.41
CA GLU A 123 11.85 -12.06 -9.75
C GLU A 123 12.85 -12.66 -10.74
N VAL A 124 12.32 -13.41 -11.72
CA VAL A 124 13.09 -13.99 -12.84
C VAL A 124 12.77 -13.23 -14.12
N SER A 125 13.51 -12.14 -14.37
CA SER A 125 13.42 -11.32 -15.59
C SER A 125 12.04 -10.70 -15.87
N LEU A 126 11.96 -9.80 -16.86
CA LEU A 126 10.81 -8.92 -17.14
C LEU A 126 9.54 -9.62 -17.63
N ASN A 127 9.58 -10.93 -17.90
CA ASN A 127 8.50 -11.65 -18.58
C ASN A 127 7.67 -12.50 -17.60
N ASN A 128 7.16 -11.86 -16.55
CA ASN A 128 6.50 -12.53 -15.44
C ASN A 128 4.98 -12.64 -15.69
N ALA A 129 4.48 -13.88 -15.84
CA ALA A 129 3.05 -14.16 -16.01
C ALA A 129 2.20 -13.91 -14.73
N PHE A 130 2.84 -13.63 -13.59
CA PHE A 130 2.19 -13.44 -12.30
C PHE A 130 2.46 -12.04 -11.73
N ASN A 131 1.39 -11.26 -11.58
CA ASN A 131 1.41 -9.92 -11.01
C ASN A 131 1.39 -9.98 -9.46
N ILE A 132 2.51 -10.41 -8.87
CA ILE A 132 2.70 -10.41 -7.41
C ILE A 132 3.51 -9.18 -7.00
N TYR A 133 3.10 -8.45 -5.96
CA TYR A 133 3.81 -7.27 -5.46
C TYR A 133 3.93 -7.26 -3.92
N ILE A 134 4.94 -6.55 -3.41
CA ILE A 134 5.15 -6.40 -1.97
C ILE A 134 3.96 -5.61 -1.37
N GLY A 135 3.36 -6.13 -0.31
CA GLY A 135 2.14 -5.61 0.30
C GLY A 135 0.85 -6.24 -0.23
N GLN A 136 0.91 -7.08 -1.28
CA GLN A 136 -0.25 -7.83 -1.73
C GLN A 136 -0.76 -8.75 -0.60
N THR A 137 -2.08 -8.78 -0.43
CA THR A 137 -2.73 -9.65 0.55
C THR A 137 -3.57 -10.73 -0.12
N MET A 138 -3.58 -11.92 0.46
CA MET A 138 -4.40 -13.05 0.04
C MET A 138 -5.09 -13.67 1.26
N PRO A 139 -6.35 -14.14 1.18
CA PRO A 139 -6.97 -14.84 2.30
C PRO A 139 -6.21 -16.13 2.63
N LEU A 140 -5.99 -16.43 3.92
CA LEU A 140 -5.21 -17.60 4.33
C LEU A 140 -5.80 -18.92 3.80
N TYR A 141 -7.12 -19.01 3.72
CA TYR A 141 -7.83 -20.19 3.20
C TYR A 141 -7.75 -20.35 1.66
N GLN A 142 -7.19 -19.36 0.96
CA GLN A 142 -6.96 -19.36 -0.49
C GLN A 142 -5.47 -19.25 -0.84
N SER A 143 -4.59 -19.10 0.15
CA SER A 143 -3.15 -19.14 -0.06
C SER A 143 -2.66 -20.58 -0.02
N ALA A 144 -1.96 -21.03 -1.06
CA ALA A 144 -1.23 -22.30 -1.07
C ALA A 144 0.12 -22.23 -0.32
N SER A 145 0.33 -21.16 0.47
CA SER A 145 1.55 -20.87 1.23
C SER A 145 1.75 -21.79 2.42
#